data_AF-A0A9P4JTC5-F1
#
_entry.id   AF-A0A9P4JTC5-F1
#
_cell.length_a   1.000
_cell.length_b   1.000
_cell.length_c   1.000
_cell.angle_alpha   90.00
_cell.angle_beta   90.00
_cell.angle_gamma   90.00
#
_symmetry.space_group_name_H-M   'P 1'
#
loop_
_entity.id
_entity.type
_entity.pdbx_description
1 polymer ?
#
loop_
_entity_poly.entity_id
_entity_poly.type
_entity_poly.pdbx_seq_one_letter_code
_entity_poly.pdbx_strand_id
1 'polypeptide(L)' 'NTAMLATVFVSAFGMQLAFDAGSDKIWDSVNRGRQWKDIKYQYVQKPEEEEE' A
#
# COMPACT_ATOMS: atom_id res chain seq x y z
N ASN A 1 -8.15 -1.00 -35.77
CA ASN A 1 -8.66 -1.30 -34.42
C ASN A 1 -7.56 -1.65 -33.41
N THR A 2 -6.37 -2.08 -33.82
CA THR A 2 -5.25 -2.40 -32.91
C THR A 2 -4.78 -1.24 -32.05
N ALA A 3 -4.77 -0.01 -32.59
CA ALA A 3 -4.44 1.19 -31.83
C ALA A 3 -5.41 1.43 -30.65
N MET A 4 -6.71 1.23 -30.86
CA MET A 4 -7.71 1.37 -29.79
C MET A 4 -7.51 0.33 -28.69
N LEU A 5 -7.25 -0.94 -29.05
CA LEU A 5 -6.95 -1.99 -28.08
C LEU A 5 -5.68 -1.68 -27.26
N ALA A 6 -4.61 -1.23 -27.91
CA ALA A 6 -3.37 -0.84 -27.23
C ALA A 6 -3.61 0.32 -26.26
N THR A 7 -4.35 1.35 -26.68
CA THR A 7 -4.69 2.50 -25.82
C THR A 7 -5.47 2.07 -24.59
N VAL A 8 -6.48 1.20 -24.75
CA VAL A 8 -7.29 0.70 -23.62
C VAL A 8 -6.43 -0.08 -22.64
N PHE A 9 -5.52 -0.95 -23.10
CA PHE A 9 -4.66 -1.69 -22.18
C PHE A 9 -3.68 -0.77 -21.44
N VAL A 10 -2.99 0.11 -22.15
CA VAL A 10 -2.02 1.03 -21.53
C VAL A 10 -2.71 1.94 -20.52
N SER A 11 -3.90 2.46 -20.83
CA SER A 11 -4.65 3.29 -19.89
C SER A 11 -5.15 2.49 -18.70
N ALA A 12 -5.65 1.27 -18.89
CA ALA A 12 -6.11 0.42 -17.79
C ALA A 12 -4.97 0.12 -16.80
N PHE A 13 -3.79 -0.31 -17.28
CA PHE A 13 -2.65 -0.58 -16.41
C PHE A 13 -2.11 0.71 -15.76
N GLY A 14 -2.00 1.80 -16.52
CA GLY A 14 -1.53 3.07 -15.99
C GLY A 14 -2.47 3.63 -14.90
N MET A 15 -3.77 3.56 -15.13
CA MET A 15 -4.78 3.99 -14.16
C MET A 15 -4.82 3.08 -12.95
N GLN A 16 -4.70 1.75 -13.12
CA GLN A 16 -4.65 0.81 -12.00
C GLN A 16 -3.48 1.13 -11.05
N LEU A 17 -2.27 1.26 -11.59
CA LEU A 17 -1.09 1.58 -10.77
C LEU A 17 -1.22 2.92 -10.04
N ALA A 18 -1.72 3.95 -10.74
CA ALA A 18 -1.92 5.27 -10.15
C ALA A 18 -3.01 5.25 -9.08
N PHE A 19 -4.10 4.53 -9.33
CA PHE A 19 -5.22 4.40 -8.40
C PHE A 19 -4.78 3.66 -7.15
N ASP A 20 -4.17 2.48 -7.27
CA ASP A 20 -3.73 1.66 -6.13
C ASP A 20 -2.80 2.47 -5.20
N ALA A 21 -1.74 3.08 -5.76
CA ALA A 21 -0.79 3.88 -4.97
C ALA A 21 -1.45 5.13 -4.37
N GLY A 22 -2.36 5.78 -5.10
CA GLY A 22 -3.08 6.95 -4.64
C GLY A 22 -4.07 6.63 -3.51
N SER A 23 -4.88 5.59 -3.69
CA SER A 23 -5.87 5.15 -2.72
C SER A 23 -5.22 4.65 -1.45
N ASP A 24 -4.12 3.89 -1.54
CA ASP A 24 -3.36 3.43 -0.38
C ASP A 24 -2.81 4.61 0.42
N LYS A 25 -2.26 5.63 -0.25
CA LYS A 25 -1.76 6.83 0.43
C LYS A 25 -2.87 7.60 1.15
N ILE A 26 -4.04 7.74 0.52
CA ILE A 26 -5.20 8.40 1.14
C ILE A 26 -5.66 7.60 2.35
N TRP A 27 -5.85 6.29 2.18
CA TRP A 27 -6.22 5.38 3.25
C TRP A 27 -5.25 5.46 4.41
N ASP A 28 -3.96 5.52 4.11
CA ASP A 28 -2.89 5.59 5.10
C ASP A 28 -2.92 6.87 5.91
N SER A 29 -3.18 7.99 5.24
CA SER A 29 -3.29 9.28 5.90
C SER A 29 -4.52 9.34 6.82
N VAL A 30 -5.66 8.81 6.37
CA VAL A 30 -6.91 8.83 7.13
C VAL A 30 -6.85 7.89 8.34
N ASN A 31 -6.18 6.74 8.21
CA ASN A 31 -6.12 5.72 9.25
C ASN A 31 -4.80 5.69 10.02
N ARG A 32 -3.97 6.73 9.92
CA ARG A 32 -2.69 6.83 10.62
C ARG A 32 -2.84 6.56 12.12
N GLY A 33 -1.98 5.71 12.66
CA GLY A 33 -1.97 5.33 14.07
C GLY A 33 -2.98 4.24 14.43
N ARG A 34 -3.81 3.79 13.48
CA ARG A 34 -4.78 2.71 13.66
C ARG A 34 -4.47 1.47 12.83
N GLN A 35 -3.56 1.59 11.87
CA GLN A 35 -3.21 0.46 11.03
C GLN A 35 -2.29 -0.50 11.76
N TRP A 36 -2.37 -1.78 11.42
CA TRP A 36 -1.48 -2.79 11.99
C TRP A 36 -0.01 -2.41 11.84
N LYS A 37 0.41 -1.92 10.66
CA LYS A 37 1.78 -1.45 10.43
C LYS A 37 2.23 -0.33 11.39
N ASP A 38 1.28 0.45 11.91
CA ASP A 38 1.55 1.53 12.86
C ASP A 38 1.60 1.03 14.30
N ILE A 39 0.91 -0.05 14.66
CA ILE A 39 0.81 -0.53 16.07
C ILE A 39 1.53 -1.86 16.33
N LYS A 40 1.97 -2.56 15.27
CA LYS A 40 2.56 -3.91 15.34
C LYS A 40 3.71 -4.01 16.35
N TYR A 41 4.53 -2.96 16.45
CA TYR A 41 5.69 -2.94 17.35
C TYR A 41 5.31 -3.06 18.84
N GLN A 42 4.05 -2.80 19.21
CA GLN A 42 3.56 -2.94 20.57
C GLN A 42 3.22 -4.38 20.93
N TYR A 43 3.02 -5.24 19.93
CA TYR A 43 2.47 -6.59 20.09
C TYR A 43 3.39 -7.70 19.61
N VAL A 44 4.23 -7.40 18.62
CA VAL A 44 5.32 -8.30 18.22
C VAL A 44 6.46 -8.01 19.17
N GLN A 45 6.59 -8.87 20.18
CA GLN A 45 7.68 -8.87 21.14
C GLN A 45 8.99 -8.57 20.41
N LYS A 46 9.76 -7.60 20.92
CA LYS A 46 11.21 -7.65 20.69
C LYS A 46 11.64 -9.02 21.23
N PRO A 47 12.47 -9.81 20.53
CA PRO A 47 13.24 -10.80 21.27
C PRO A 47 13.88 -9.99 22.40
N GLU A 48 13.56 -10.40 23.62
CA GLU A 48 14.25 -9.99 24.84
C GLU A 48 15.73 -9.82 24.46
N GLU A 49 16.46 -8.77 24.80
CA GLU A 49 17.11 -8.65 26.12
C GLU A 49 17.34 -10.02 26.84
N GLU A 50 17.50 -11.10 26.07
CA GLU A 50 18.17 -12.34 26.43
C GLU A 50 19.67 -12.00 26.40
N GLU A 51 20.18 -11.71 27.60
CA GLU A 51 21.59 -11.84 28.00
C GLU A 51 22.57 -10.76 27.51
N GLU A 52 22.70 -9.67 28.30
CA GLU A 52 24.00 -9.20 28.83
C GLU A 52 23.82 -8.38 30.12
#